data_AF-A0A1W2DIC1-F1
#
_entry.id   AF-A0A1W2DIC1-F1
#
_cell.length_a   1.000
_cell.length_b   1.000
_cell.length_c   1.000
_cell.angle_alpha   90.00
_cell.angle_beta   90.00
_cell.angle_gamma   90.00
#
_symmetry.space_group_name_H-M   'P 1'
#
loop_
_entity.id
_entity.type
_entity.pdbx_description
1 polymer ?
#
loop_
_entity_poly.entity_id
_entity_poly.type
_entity_poly.pdbx_seq_one_letter_code
_entity_poly.pdbx_strand_id
1 'polypeptide(L)'
;MSASAWSGKNPSDWAEQTDRLLTALLRNSVQDLAQVAAKTIPEGGNVPVKTGNLARSVVVDNKPPTVIEGLATGDYSLGIANIKPGETVYVGWQAAYSRRMNYGFVGADSLGRVYNQAGFGFAEAAAAQWPAIVARQAAALGGK
;
A
#
# COMPACT_ATOMS: atom_id res chain seq x y z
N MET A 1 29.09 25.32 41.94
CA MET A 1 29.33 24.90 40.54
C MET A 1 27.96 24.70 39.91
N SER A 2 27.52 25.62 39.05
CA SER A 2 26.25 25.50 38.34
C SER A 2 26.46 24.55 37.16
N ALA A 3 25.77 23.41 37.17
CA ALA A 3 25.66 22.58 35.97
C ALA A 3 24.97 23.44 34.91
N SER A 4 25.61 23.62 33.75
CA SER A 4 25.02 24.35 32.64
C SER A 4 23.67 23.70 32.30
N ALA A 5 22.58 24.42 32.55
CA ALA A 5 21.26 23.98 32.12
C ALA A 5 21.32 23.83 30.60
N TRP A 6 21.14 22.60 30.12
CA TRP A 6 21.17 22.32 28.71
C TRP A 6 20.06 23.12 28.01
N SER A 7 20.44 23.92 27.01
CA SER A 7 19.56 24.84 26.27
C SER A 7 19.00 24.24 24.98
N GLY A 8 19.20 22.94 24.75
CA GLY A 8 18.69 22.22 23.60
C GLY A 8 17.23 21.76 23.77
N LYS A 9 16.64 21.24 22.69
CA LYS A 9 15.27 20.68 22.69
C LYS A 9 15.25 19.33 23.40
N ASN A 10 14.49 19.20 24.49
CA ASN A 10 14.33 17.99 25.34
C ASN A 10 14.48 16.69 24.53
N PRO A 11 15.45 15.80 24.83
CA PRO A 11 15.75 14.68 23.95
C PRO A 11 14.59 13.69 23.93
N SER A 12 13.87 13.58 25.05
CA SER A 12 12.64 12.79 25.18
C SER A 12 11.53 13.36 24.30
N ASP A 13 11.26 14.67 24.39
CA ASP A 13 10.22 15.32 23.57
C ASP A 13 10.55 15.26 22.08
N TRP A 14 11.84 15.38 21.74
CA TRP A 14 12.32 15.21 20.37
C TRP A 14 12.11 13.76 19.87
N ALA A 15 12.44 12.77 20.70
CA ALA A 15 12.26 11.36 20.34
C ALA A 15 10.78 11.03 20.14
N GLU A 16 9.91 11.46 21.06
CA GLU A 16 8.45 11.27 20.96
C GLU A 16 7.84 11.98 19.75
N GLN A 17 8.34 13.17 19.41
CA GLN A 17 7.91 13.86 18.20
C GLN A 17 8.36 13.11 16.95
N THR A 18 9.60 12.61 16.93
CA THR A 18 10.15 11.86 15.80
C THR A 18 9.37 10.58 15.55
N ASP A 19 9.07 9.82 16.61
CA ASP A 19 8.27 8.59 16.52
C ASP A 19 6.87 8.83 15.94
N ARG A 20 6.20 9.88 16.42
CA ARG A 20 4.88 10.31 15.88
C ARG A 20 4.96 10.68 14.40
N LEU A 21 5.99 11.43 14.00
CA LEU A 21 6.17 11.84 12.61
C LEU A 21 6.50 10.66 11.68
N LEU A 22 7.35 9.73 12.12
CA LEU A 22 7.67 8.51 11.36
C LEU A 22 6.44 7.61 11.21
N THR A 23 5.66 7.46 12.27
CA THR A 23 4.40 6.70 12.24
C THR A 23 3.40 7.33 11.28
N ALA A 24 3.23 8.66 11.33
CA ALA A 24 2.36 9.39 10.42
C ALA A 24 2.83 9.29 8.96
N LEU A 25 4.14 9.46 8.71
CA LEU A 25 4.74 9.32 7.39
C LEU A 25 4.47 7.94 6.80
N LEU A 26 4.72 6.88 7.56
CA LEU A 26 4.47 5.51 7.13
C LEU A 26 3.00 5.29 6.79
N ARG A 27 2.09 5.61 7.72
CA ARG A 27 0.65 5.33 7.56
C ARG A 27 0.05 6.11 6.40
N ASN A 28 0.39 7.38 6.26
CA ASN A 28 -0.10 8.19 5.15
C ASN A 28 0.46 7.71 3.80
N SER A 29 1.74 7.30 3.77
CA SER A 29 2.34 6.77 2.53
C SER A 29 1.71 5.43 2.12
N VAL A 30 1.43 4.55 3.08
CA VAL A 30 0.78 3.27 2.81
C VAL A 30 -0.67 3.46 2.39
N GLN A 31 -1.39 4.40 3.02
CA GLN A 31 -2.74 4.80 2.60
C GLN A 31 -2.76 5.23 1.12
N ASP A 32 -1.85 6.12 0.73
CA ASP A 32 -1.74 6.58 -0.65
C ASP A 32 -1.37 5.45 -1.62
N LEU A 33 -0.46 4.55 -1.22
CA LEU A 33 -0.09 3.40 -2.03
C LEU A 33 -1.28 2.45 -2.23
N ALA A 34 -2.07 2.20 -1.18
CA ALA A 34 -3.28 1.38 -1.26
C ALA A 34 -4.34 2.03 -2.18
N GLN A 35 -4.47 3.36 -2.15
CA GLN A 35 -5.33 4.09 -3.09
C GLN A 35 -4.86 3.93 -4.54
N VAL A 36 -3.56 4.07 -4.80
CA VAL A 36 -2.98 3.83 -6.14
C VAL A 36 -3.21 2.38 -6.58
N ALA A 37 -3.00 1.42 -5.68
CA ALA A 37 -3.19 0.00 -5.94
C ALA A 37 -4.66 -0.40 -6.19
N ALA A 38 -5.61 0.36 -5.66
CA ALA A 38 -7.04 0.15 -5.89
C ALA A 38 -7.57 0.90 -7.13
N LYS A 39 -6.81 1.89 -7.63
CA LYS A 39 -7.29 2.82 -8.67
C LYS A 39 -7.49 2.12 -10.01
N THR A 40 -8.69 2.24 -10.54
CA THR A 40 -9.09 1.54 -11.77
C THR A 40 -8.65 2.28 -13.02
N ILE A 41 -8.59 1.57 -14.16
CA ILE A 41 -8.23 2.17 -15.46
C ILE A 41 -9.09 3.41 -15.81
N PRO A 42 -10.44 3.38 -15.69
CA PRO A 42 -11.26 4.55 -15.96
C PRO A 42 -11.00 5.74 -15.02
N GLU A 43 -10.49 5.49 -13.81
CA GLU A 43 -10.10 6.55 -12.86
C GLU A 43 -8.68 7.07 -13.13
N GLY A 44 -7.95 6.47 -14.07
CA GLY A 44 -6.54 6.78 -14.38
C GLY A 44 -5.52 5.96 -13.60
N GLY A 45 -5.92 4.77 -13.12
CA GLY A 45 -5.02 3.76 -12.55
C GLY A 45 -4.76 2.60 -13.52
N ASN A 46 -4.38 1.44 -12.98
CA ASN A 46 -4.00 0.27 -13.78
C ASN A 46 -4.87 -0.97 -13.50
N VAL A 47 -5.78 -0.90 -12.54
CA VAL A 47 -6.62 -2.05 -12.18
C VAL A 47 -7.80 -2.18 -13.16
N PRO A 48 -8.00 -3.35 -13.80
CA PRO A 48 -9.12 -3.55 -14.72
C PRO A 48 -10.47 -3.61 -14.00
N VAL A 49 -11.50 -3.01 -14.62
CA VAL A 49 -12.84 -2.86 -14.02
C VAL A 49 -13.74 -4.07 -14.16
N LYS A 50 -13.36 -5.10 -14.93
CA LYS A 50 -14.26 -6.18 -15.38
C LYS A 50 -15.15 -6.81 -14.30
N THR A 51 -14.78 -6.70 -13.02
CA THR A 51 -15.63 -7.09 -11.88
C THR A 51 -15.66 -6.11 -10.70
N GLY A 52 -14.87 -5.02 -10.66
CA GLY A 52 -14.69 -4.14 -9.49
C GLY A 52 -14.17 -4.81 -8.20
N ASN A 53 -14.32 -6.13 -8.08
CA ASN A 53 -13.88 -6.97 -6.99
C ASN A 53 -12.35 -6.95 -6.86
N LEU A 54 -11.62 -6.85 -7.97
CA LEU A 54 -10.16 -6.77 -7.93
C LEU A 54 -9.71 -5.50 -7.19
N ALA A 55 -10.19 -4.33 -7.59
CA ALA A 55 -9.89 -3.05 -6.93
C ALA A 55 -10.29 -3.06 -5.45
N ARG A 56 -11.46 -3.63 -5.13
CA ARG A 56 -11.96 -3.75 -3.76
C ARG A 56 -11.29 -4.84 -2.91
N SER A 57 -10.46 -5.69 -3.52
CA SER A 57 -9.71 -6.75 -2.82
C SER A 57 -8.34 -6.29 -2.33
N VAL A 58 -8.02 -4.99 -2.47
CA VAL A 58 -6.78 -4.44 -1.92
C VAL A 58 -6.82 -4.50 -0.40
N VAL A 59 -5.76 -5.06 0.18
CA VAL A 59 -5.57 -5.17 1.63
C VAL A 59 -4.19 -4.61 2.01
N VAL A 60 -4.13 -4.04 3.21
CA VAL A 60 -2.91 -3.66 3.89
C VAL A 60 -2.75 -4.56 5.12
N ASP A 61 -1.59 -5.17 5.30
CA ASP A 61 -1.32 -6.06 6.43
C ASP A 61 0.18 -6.06 6.76
N ASN A 62 0.54 -6.43 8.00
CA ASN A 62 1.93 -6.70 8.40
C ASN A 62 2.33 -8.17 8.19
N LYS A 63 1.41 -8.98 7.65
CA LYS A 63 1.66 -10.35 7.17
C LYS A 63 1.43 -10.42 5.66
N PRO A 64 2.07 -11.38 4.97
CA PRO A 64 1.80 -11.62 3.56
C PRO A 64 0.29 -11.83 3.32
N PRO A 65 -0.33 -11.05 2.42
CA PRO A 65 -1.75 -11.18 2.10
C PRO A 65 -2.06 -12.57 1.57
N THR A 66 -3.11 -13.19 2.09
CA THR A 66 -3.65 -14.45 1.58
C THR A 66 -4.81 -14.19 0.62
N VAL A 67 -5.03 -15.14 -0.28
CA VAL A 67 -6.23 -15.12 -1.14
C VAL A 67 -7.44 -15.46 -0.26
N ILE A 68 -8.41 -14.55 -0.21
CA ILE A 68 -9.67 -14.74 0.52
C ILE A 68 -10.81 -14.44 -0.45
N GLU A 69 -11.42 -15.49 -0.99
CA GLU A 69 -12.55 -15.37 -1.90
C GLU A 69 -13.77 -14.76 -1.20
N GLY A 70 -14.45 -13.83 -1.88
CA GLY A 70 -15.63 -13.14 -1.36
C GLY A 70 -15.35 -11.98 -0.38
N LEU A 71 -14.10 -11.77 0.07
CA LEU A 71 -13.73 -10.65 0.92
C LEU A 71 -13.20 -9.49 0.06
N ALA A 72 -14.11 -8.59 -0.34
CA ALA A 72 -13.78 -7.36 -1.06
C ALA A 72 -14.42 -6.17 -0.35
N THR A 73 -13.74 -5.66 0.68
CA THR A 73 -14.26 -4.56 1.51
C THR A 73 -13.97 -3.19 0.91
N GLY A 74 -12.90 -3.05 0.13
CA GLY A 74 -12.38 -1.74 -0.28
C GLY A 74 -11.87 -0.88 0.89
N ASP A 75 -11.77 -1.46 2.08
CA ASP A 75 -11.35 -0.79 3.31
C ASP A 75 -10.09 -1.47 3.86
N TYR A 76 -9.03 -0.68 3.96
CA TYR A 76 -7.72 -1.06 4.47
C TYR A 76 -7.32 -0.25 5.73
N SER A 77 -8.26 0.52 6.30
CA SER A 77 -8.03 1.39 7.46
C SER A 77 -7.56 0.64 8.70
N LEU A 78 -8.16 -0.53 8.99
CA LEU A 78 -7.77 -1.38 10.11
C LEU A 78 -6.34 -1.93 9.94
N GLY A 79 -5.96 -2.32 8.72
CA GLY A 79 -4.60 -2.74 8.40
C GLY A 79 -3.60 -1.62 8.69
N ILE A 80 -3.88 -0.41 8.20
CA ILE A 80 -3.04 0.78 8.41
C ILE A 80 -2.97 1.21 9.87
N ALA A 81 -4.05 1.04 10.64
CA ALA A 81 -4.03 1.33 12.07
C ALA A 81 -3.05 0.44 12.84
N ASN A 82 -2.75 -0.76 12.32
CA ASN A 82 -1.89 -1.75 12.98
C ASN A 82 -0.42 -1.70 12.55
N ILE A 83 -0.08 -1.04 11.44
CA ILE A 83 1.32 -0.97 11.00
C ILE A 83 2.16 0.00 11.85
N LYS A 84 3.45 -0.35 11.99
CA LYS A 84 4.45 0.40 12.77
C LYS A 84 5.74 0.59 11.97
N PRO A 85 6.48 1.69 12.20
CA PRO A 85 7.83 1.85 11.66
C PRO A 85 8.73 0.66 11.98
N GLY A 86 9.51 0.22 10.99
CA GLY A 86 10.45 -0.90 11.13
C GLY A 86 9.87 -2.28 10.82
N GLU A 87 8.55 -2.43 10.66
CA GLU A 87 7.93 -3.68 10.23
C GLU A 87 7.86 -3.78 8.69
N THR A 88 7.76 -5.01 8.17
CA THR A 88 7.42 -5.22 6.76
C THR A 88 5.91 -5.02 6.60
N VAL A 89 5.53 -4.10 5.71
CA VAL A 89 4.13 -3.83 5.36
C VAL A 89 3.86 -4.35 3.96
N TYR A 90 2.74 -5.05 3.82
CA TYR A 90 2.26 -5.56 2.54
C TYR A 90 1.05 -4.77 2.08
N VAL A 91 1.05 -4.38 0.80
CA VAL A 91 -0.12 -3.92 0.07
C VAL A 91 -0.33 -4.91 -1.07
N GLY A 92 -1.49 -5.55 -1.13
CA GLY A 92 -1.74 -6.62 -2.10
C GLY A 92 -3.20 -6.86 -2.36
N TRP A 93 -3.50 -7.87 -3.19
CA TRP A 93 -4.85 -8.20 -3.62
C TRP A 93 -5.25 -9.60 -3.14
N GLN A 94 -6.45 -9.73 -2.59
CA GLN A 94 -6.97 -11.00 -2.08
C GLN A 94 -7.76 -11.82 -3.10
N ALA A 95 -8.14 -11.23 -4.24
CA ALA A 95 -8.83 -11.96 -5.31
C ALA A 95 -7.94 -13.07 -5.91
N ALA A 96 -8.43 -14.31 -6.05
CA ALA A 96 -7.61 -15.43 -6.55
C ALA A 96 -7.08 -15.19 -7.97
N TYR A 97 -7.86 -14.50 -8.80
CA TYR A 97 -7.48 -14.19 -10.18
C TYR A 97 -6.55 -12.98 -10.31
N SER A 98 -6.17 -12.31 -9.21
CA SER A 98 -5.32 -11.11 -9.22
C SER A 98 -3.98 -11.33 -9.92
N ARG A 99 -3.27 -12.42 -9.61
CA ARG A 99 -1.98 -12.76 -10.25
C ARG A 99 -2.11 -12.95 -11.75
N ARG A 100 -3.17 -13.64 -12.17
CA ARG A 100 -3.46 -13.87 -13.59
C ARG A 100 -3.73 -12.55 -14.32
N MET A 101 -4.42 -11.62 -13.68
CA MET A 101 -4.64 -10.29 -14.25
C MET A 101 -3.33 -9.49 -14.27
N ASN A 102 -2.52 -9.55 -13.21
CA ASN A 102 -1.28 -8.77 -13.14
C ASN A 102 -0.27 -9.22 -14.19
N TYR A 103 0.05 -10.52 -14.23
CA TYR A 103 1.12 -11.08 -15.04
C TYR A 103 0.67 -11.59 -16.41
N GLY A 104 -0.64 -11.70 -16.63
CA GLY A 104 -1.19 -12.33 -17.82
C GLY A 104 -1.18 -13.85 -17.73
N PHE A 105 -1.66 -14.49 -18.79
CA PHE A 105 -1.73 -15.94 -18.89
C PHE A 105 -1.80 -16.38 -20.34
N VAL A 106 -0.90 -17.31 -20.69
CA VAL A 106 -0.89 -18.03 -21.96
C VAL A 106 -1.04 -19.51 -21.66
N GLY A 107 -2.09 -20.14 -22.17
CA GLY A 107 -2.33 -21.57 -21.97
C GLY A 107 -3.81 -21.96 -21.97
N ALA A 108 -4.07 -23.26 -21.81
CA ALA A 108 -5.40 -23.81 -21.62
C ALA A 108 -5.77 -23.85 -20.13
N ASP A 109 -7.02 -23.56 -19.78
CA ASP A 109 -7.52 -23.85 -18.44
C ASP A 109 -7.98 -25.30 -18.28
N SER A 110 -8.44 -25.67 -17.08
CA SER A 110 -8.93 -27.02 -16.78
C SER A 110 -10.15 -27.45 -17.60
N LEU A 111 -10.79 -26.53 -18.33
CA LEU A 111 -11.90 -26.78 -19.23
C LEU A 111 -11.46 -26.77 -20.71
N GLY A 112 -10.15 -26.71 -20.98
CA GLY A 112 -9.59 -26.72 -22.34
C GLY A 112 -9.68 -25.39 -23.09
N ARG A 113 -10.12 -24.30 -22.43
CA ARG A 113 -10.21 -22.97 -23.07
C ARG A 113 -8.81 -22.38 -23.16
N VAL A 114 -8.37 -22.03 -24.37
CA VAL A 114 -7.07 -21.40 -24.61
C VAL A 114 -7.18 -19.89 -24.44
N TYR A 115 -6.23 -19.34 -23.71
CA TYR A 115 -6.10 -17.91 -23.50
C TYR A 115 -4.74 -17.42 -23.97
N ASN A 116 -4.74 -16.21 -24.51
CA ASN A 116 -3.56 -15.39 -24.72
C ASN A 116 -3.86 -14.01 -24.14
N GLN A 117 -3.77 -13.90 -22.82
CA GLN A 117 -4.09 -12.69 -22.08
C GLN A 117 -2.81 -12.00 -21.63
N ALA A 118 -2.57 -10.78 -22.09
CA ALA A 118 -1.50 -9.93 -21.56
C ALA A 118 -1.81 -9.49 -20.12
N GLY A 119 -0.75 -9.32 -19.32
CA GLY A 119 -0.84 -8.80 -17.96
C GLY A 119 -1.09 -7.30 -17.93
N PHE A 120 -1.76 -6.84 -16.88
CA PHE A 120 -2.00 -5.41 -16.63
C PHE A 120 -0.86 -4.72 -15.89
N GLY A 121 0.03 -5.45 -15.22
CA GLY A 121 1.20 -4.89 -14.52
C GLY A 121 0.86 -3.86 -13.43
N PHE A 122 -0.34 -3.94 -12.84
CA PHE A 122 -0.81 -2.95 -11.87
C PHE A 122 -0.04 -3.00 -10.54
N ALA A 123 0.51 -4.16 -10.16
CA ALA A 123 1.30 -4.30 -8.94
C ALA A 123 2.63 -3.56 -9.06
N GLU A 124 3.34 -3.77 -10.17
CA GLU A 124 4.59 -3.10 -10.49
C GLU A 124 4.39 -1.60 -10.66
N ALA A 125 3.32 -1.21 -11.35
CA ALA A 125 2.98 0.20 -11.54
C ALA A 125 2.67 0.91 -10.22
N ALA A 126 1.97 0.26 -9.28
CA ALA A 126 1.74 0.80 -7.94
C ALA A 126 3.04 0.89 -7.13
N ALA A 127 3.86 -0.17 -7.14
CA ALA A 127 5.14 -0.20 -6.44
C ALA A 127 6.09 0.91 -6.93
N ALA A 128 6.10 1.19 -8.23
CA ALA A 128 6.92 2.26 -8.82
C ALA A 128 6.55 3.66 -8.30
N GLN A 129 5.35 3.87 -7.77
CA GLN A 129 4.93 5.16 -7.20
C GLN A 129 5.49 5.39 -5.78
N TRP A 130 6.02 4.35 -5.12
CA TRP A 130 6.40 4.43 -3.71
C TRP A 130 7.36 5.58 -3.37
N PRO A 131 8.48 5.80 -4.09
CA PRO A 131 9.38 6.91 -3.77
C PRO A 131 8.71 8.28 -3.85
N ALA A 132 7.85 8.49 -4.86
CA ALA A 132 7.14 9.75 -5.06
C ALA A 132 6.07 9.98 -3.98
N ILE A 133 5.37 8.92 -3.56
CA ILE A 133 4.41 8.96 -2.46
C ILE A 133 5.09 9.36 -1.15
N VAL A 134 6.18 8.68 -0.79
CA VAL A 134 6.93 8.96 0.44
C VAL A 134 7.47 10.39 0.43
N ALA A 135 8.05 10.85 -0.69
CA ALA A 135 8.54 12.22 -0.82
C ALA A 135 7.43 13.27 -0.63
N ARG A 136 6.26 13.05 -1.25
CA ARG A 136 5.09 13.93 -1.10
C ARG A 136 4.60 13.97 0.34
N GLN A 137 4.49 12.83 1.00
CA GLN A 137 4.02 12.75 2.38
C GLN A 137 5.03 13.36 3.37
N ALA A 138 6.33 13.18 3.13
CA ALA A 138 7.38 13.82 3.90
C ALA A 138 7.32 15.35 3.78
N ALA A 139 7.15 15.88 2.57
CA ALA A 139 6.98 17.31 2.35
C ALA A 139 5.72 17.86 3.05
N ALA A 140 4.61 17.12 3.01
CA ALA A 140 3.36 17.52 3.67
C ALA A 140 3.46 17.54 5.20
N LEU A 141 4.30 16.70 5.80
CA LEU A 141 4.57 16.68 7.24
C LEU A 141 5.62 17.71 7.66
N GLY A 142 6.62 17.99 6.82
CA GLY A 142 7.67 18.98 7.10
C GLY A 142 7.28 20.43 6.82
N GLY A 143 6.21 20.66 6.05
CA GLY A 143 5.62 21.98 5.84
C GLY A 143 4.66 22.45 6.94
N LYS A 144 4.59 21.72 8.06
CA LYS A 144 3.80 22.04 9.26
C LYS A 144 4.74 22.29 10.43
#